data_AF-A0A7S3VFG6-F1
#
_entry.id   AF-A0A7S3VFG6-F1
#
_cell.length_a   1.000
_cell.length_b   1.000
_cell.length_c   1.000
_cell.angle_alpha   90.00
_cell.angle_beta   90.00
_cell.angle_gamma   90.00
#
_symmetry.space_group_name_H-M   'P 1'
#
loop_
_entity.id
_entity.type
_entity.pdbx_description
1 polymer ?
#
loop_
_entity_poly.entity_id
_entity_poly.type
_entity_poly.pdbx_seq_one_letter_code
_entity_poly.pdbx_strand_id
1 'polypeptide(L)'
;EFALSQYDFLFGSAPTLDLEPDTGMPLGTVAAASALYITTAAPNRLYPFHLPNTRVDRELRLDLGPNWNLSASFSADVIGDYVLKFSRVVDLRLLKHVDNRGAPRYKVKVPPDDATDEDMELWDGELGVWFETVQWNGRRKIIVKGAKRGKFSHNNTDIHVGDELVAIDGRMVLDMTFAEAMILIKKRLSEVSDICKTK
;
A
#
# COMPACT_ATOMS: atom_id res chain seq x y z
N GLU A 1 -1.00 26.75 16.60
CA GLU A 1 -2.34 26.23 16.24
C GLU A 1 -2.40 24.77 16.64
N PHE A 2 -3.34 24.40 17.52
CA PHE A 2 -3.50 23.01 17.96
C PHE A 2 -4.34 22.26 16.93
N ALA A 3 -3.72 21.35 16.19
CA ALA A 3 -4.44 20.40 15.37
C ALA A 3 -5.17 19.43 16.33
N LEU A 4 -6.45 19.71 16.59
CA LEU A 4 -7.36 18.73 17.18
C LEU A 4 -7.37 17.51 16.27
N SER A 5 -6.73 16.44 16.73
CA SER A 5 -6.74 15.15 16.06
C SER A 5 -8.20 14.72 16.02
N GLN A 6 -8.75 14.63 14.80
CA GLN A 6 -10.18 14.38 14.53
C GLN A 6 -10.68 13.02 15.05
N TYR A 7 -9.80 12.26 15.73
CA TYR A 7 -10.05 10.93 16.25
C TYR A 7 -9.96 10.86 17.78
N ASP A 8 -9.74 11.97 18.48
CA ASP A 8 -9.64 12.01 19.95
C ASP A 8 -10.93 11.51 20.65
N PHE A 9 -12.08 11.61 19.97
CA PHE A 9 -13.35 11.07 20.49
C PHE A 9 -13.45 9.54 20.44
N LEU A 10 -12.67 8.88 19.57
CA LEU A 10 -12.63 7.42 19.44
C LEU A 10 -11.56 6.78 20.33
N PHE A 11 -10.44 7.49 20.53
CA PHE A 11 -9.25 6.93 21.17
C PHE A 11 -8.87 7.61 22.50
N GLY A 12 -9.58 8.68 22.89
CA GLY A 12 -9.28 9.49 24.06
C GLY A 12 -8.10 10.44 23.83
N SER A 13 -7.93 11.41 24.74
CA SER A 13 -6.77 12.29 24.76
C SER A 13 -5.54 11.55 25.29
N ALA A 14 -4.36 11.80 24.72
CA ALA A 14 -3.11 11.21 25.21
C ALA A 14 -2.92 11.49 26.72
N PRO A 15 -2.58 10.48 27.55
CA PRO A 15 -2.38 10.68 28.97
C PRO A 15 -1.21 11.64 29.20
N THR A 16 -1.41 12.62 30.08
CA THR A 16 -0.38 13.58 30.45
C THR A 16 0.73 12.85 31.21
N LEU A 17 1.95 12.88 30.66
CA LEU A 17 3.12 12.32 31.31
C LEU A 17 3.54 13.21 32.49
N ASP A 18 4.06 12.58 33.54
CA ASP A 18 4.66 13.30 34.66
C ASP A 18 5.98 13.95 34.20
N LEU A 19 5.96 15.28 34.08
CA LEU A 19 7.06 16.09 33.54
C LEU A 19 8.03 16.52 34.66
N GLU A 20 8.46 15.58 35.49
CA GLU A 20 9.57 15.84 36.40
C GLU A 20 10.83 16.19 35.57
N PRO A 21 11.54 17.29 35.90
CA PRO A 21 12.52 17.94 35.02
C PRO A 21 13.77 17.10 34.70
N ASP A 22 13.95 15.94 35.34
CA ASP A 22 15.14 15.09 35.23
C ASP A 22 14.84 13.64 34.83
N THR A 23 13.63 13.37 34.31
CA THR A 23 13.19 12.01 33.97
C THR A 23 13.91 11.38 32.77
N GLY A 24 14.61 12.18 31.96
CA GLY A 24 15.24 11.71 30.72
C GLY A 24 14.24 11.24 29.65
N MET A 25 12.95 11.59 29.78
CA MET A 25 11.92 11.30 28.77
C MET A 25 12.16 12.16 27.52
N PRO A 26 12.29 11.56 26.33
CA PRO A 26 12.32 12.31 25.08
C PRO A 26 11.08 13.17 24.91
N LEU A 27 11.25 14.36 24.32
CA LEU A 27 10.12 15.24 24.00
C LEU A 27 9.15 14.50 23.04
N GLY A 28 7.88 14.37 23.43
CA GLY A 28 6.86 13.67 22.63
C GLY A 28 6.71 12.17 22.92
N THR A 29 7.30 11.65 24.01
CA THR A 29 6.90 10.35 24.55
C THR A 29 5.39 10.35 24.81
N VAL A 30 4.74 9.24 24.46
CA VAL A 30 3.33 8.97 24.75
C VAL A 30 3.26 7.59 25.41
N ALA A 31 2.26 7.38 26.25
CA ALA A 31 1.96 6.08 26.83
C ALA A 31 0.61 5.57 26.33
N ALA A 32 0.44 4.26 26.32
CA ALA A 32 -0.85 3.63 26.09
C ALA A 32 -1.94 4.20 27.02
N ALA A 33 -3.16 4.38 26.49
CA ALA A 33 -4.28 4.97 27.25
C ALA A 33 -4.68 4.15 28.49
N SER A 34 -4.38 2.85 28.51
CA SER A 34 -4.62 1.96 29.66
C SER A 34 -3.44 1.86 30.62
N ALA A 35 -2.39 2.68 30.44
CA ALA A 35 -1.22 2.66 31.32
C ALA A 35 -1.61 3.15 32.71
N LEU A 36 -1.48 2.27 33.71
CA LEU A 36 -1.70 2.60 35.12
C LEU A 36 -0.44 3.16 35.80
N TYR A 37 0.73 2.92 35.22
CA TYR A 37 2.02 3.37 35.71
C TYR A 37 2.96 3.62 34.52
N ILE A 38 3.69 4.73 34.54
CA ILE A 38 4.62 5.12 33.49
C ILE A 38 5.94 5.50 34.17
N THR A 39 7.05 4.90 33.72
CA THR A 39 8.39 5.21 34.22
C THR A 39 9.38 5.19 33.07
N THR A 40 10.41 6.03 33.15
CA THR A 40 11.58 5.92 32.28
C THR A 40 12.59 4.97 32.89
N ALA A 41 13.00 3.97 32.11
CA ALA A 41 14.08 3.08 32.47
C ALA A 41 15.32 3.40 31.63
N ALA A 42 16.32 4.02 32.26
CA ALA A 42 17.65 4.14 31.67
C ALA A 42 18.31 2.76 31.50
N PRO A 43 19.16 2.55 30.47
CA PRO A 43 19.90 1.29 30.31
C PRO A 43 20.67 0.93 31.59
N ASN A 44 20.63 -0.35 31.97
CA ASN A 44 21.35 -0.91 33.12
C ASN A 44 20.97 -0.36 34.51
N ARG A 45 19.79 0.25 34.65
CA ARG A 45 19.31 0.74 35.95
C ARG A 45 18.07 -0.02 36.39
N LEU A 46 18.06 -0.44 37.65
CA LEU A 46 16.94 -1.14 38.27
C LEU A 46 15.93 -0.12 38.78
N TYR A 47 14.66 -0.29 38.40
CA TYR A 47 13.56 0.55 38.85
C TYR A 47 12.54 -0.33 39.57
N PRO A 48 12.32 -0.15 40.88
CA PRO A 48 11.22 -0.82 41.56
C PRO A 48 9.90 -0.20 41.08
N PHE A 49 8.92 -1.05 40.81
CA PHE A 49 7.54 -0.62 40.56
C PHE A 49 6.59 -1.54 41.30
N HIS A 50 5.47 -0.99 41.76
CA HIS A 50 4.45 -1.73 42.50
C HIS A 50 3.25 -1.97 41.60
N LEU A 51 2.94 -3.25 41.35
CA LEU A 51 1.68 -3.61 40.69
C LEU A 51 0.57 -3.73 41.73
N PRO A 52 -0.64 -3.21 41.47
CA PRO A 52 -1.78 -3.46 42.33
C PRO A 52 -2.00 -4.97 42.48
N ASN A 53 -2.37 -5.40 43.69
CA ASN A 53 -2.65 -6.80 43.96
C ASN A 53 -3.99 -7.19 43.31
N THR A 54 -3.94 -7.59 42.04
CA THR A 54 -5.07 -8.20 41.36
C THR A 54 -5.09 -9.69 41.71
N ARG A 55 -6.24 -10.24 42.11
CA ARG A 55 -6.40 -11.69 42.36
C ARG A 55 -6.39 -12.54 41.07
N VAL A 56 -5.75 -12.02 40.02
CA VAL A 56 -5.75 -12.49 38.64
C VAL A 56 -4.31 -12.40 38.14
N ASP A 57 -3.95 -13.25 37.16
CA ASP A 57 -2.64 -13.28 36.51
C ASP A 57 -2.18 -11.86 36.12
N ARG A 58 -1.00 -11.48 36.62
CA ARG A 58 -0.42 -10.17 36.34
C ARG A 58 0.46 -10.25 35.11
N GLU A 59 0.10 -9.49 34.08
CA GLU A 59 0.88 -9.37 32.86
C GLU A 59 1.45 -7.96 32.68
N LEU A 60 2.62 -7.90 32.06
CA LEU A 60 3.30 -6.66 31.69
C LEU A 60 3.42 -6.56 30.18
N ARG A 61 3.38 -5.32 29.70
CA ARG A 61 3.71 -4.93 28.32
C ARG A 61 4.60 -3.71 28.36
N LEU A 62 5.46 -3.60 27.36
CA LEU A 62 6.39 -2.50 27.19
C LEU A 62 5.99 -1.68 25.95
N ASP A 63 5.97 -0.37 26.13
CA ASP A 63 5.73 0.63 25.08
C ASP A 63 7.00 1.44 24.86
N LEU A 64 7.46 1.54 23.61
CA LEU A 64 8.66 2.30 23.23
C LEU A 64 8.29 3.62 22.53
N GLY A 65 7.01 4.02 22.56
CA GLY A 65 6.50 5.26 22.00
C GLY A 65 5.92 5.11 20.58
N PRO A 66 5.60 6.23 19.91
CA PRO A 66 4.64 6.28 18.81
C PRO A 66 5.09 5.56 17.52
N ASN A 67 6.38 5.31 17.38
CA ASN A 67 6.96 4.67 16.20
C ASN A 67 7.12 3.15 16.35
N TRP A 68 6.67 2.57 17.46
CA TRP A 68 6.81 1.15 17.77
C TRP A 68 5.48 0.54 18.19
N ASN A 69 5.26 -0.71 17.78
CA ASN A 69 4.14 -1.47 18.29
C ASN A 69 4.41 -1.88 19.74
N LEU A 70 3.34 -1.96 20.53
CA LEU A 70 3.35 -2.48 21.90
C LEU A 70 3.93 -3.91 21.92
N SER A 71 4.70 -4.24 22.95
CA SER A 71 5.25 -5.60 23.10
C SER A 71 4.17 -6.64 23.33
N ALA A 72 4.53 -7.92 23.14
CA ALA A 72 3.72 -9.03 23.67
C ALA A 72 3.62 -8.94 25.20
N SER A 73 2.51 -9.45 25.75
CA SER A 73 2.35 -9.66 27.20
C SER A 73 3.36 -10.69 27.72
N PHE A 74 3.85 -10.48 28.94
CA PHE A 74 4.60 -11.49 29.68
C PHE A 74 4.24 -11.45 31.17
N SER A 75 4.39 -12.58 31.87
CA SER A 75 3.99 -12.68 33.28
C SER A 75 4.88 -11.83 34.19
N ALA A 76 4.26 -11.11 35.12
CA ALA A 76 4.96 -10.38 36.19
C ALA A 76 5.33 -11.28 37.37
N ASP A 77 4.67 -12.44 37.48
CA ASP A 77 4.75 -13.33 38.64
C ASP A 77 5.82 -14.42 38.48
N VAL A 78 6.27 -14.66 37.25
CA VAL A 78 7.30 -15.65 36.94
C VAL A 78 8.66 -14.96 36.87
N ILE A 79 9.57 -15.37 37.74
CA ILE A 79 10.95 -14.86 37.74
C ILE A 79 11.70 -15.51 36.57
N GLY A 80 12.25 -14.69 35.68
CA GLY A 80 13.07 -15.16 34.57
C GLY A 80 13.43 -14.06 33.58
N ASP A 81 14.23 -14.43 32.58
CA ASP A 81 14.63 -13.55 31.49
C ASP A 81 13.63 -13.63 30.33
N TYR A 82 13.19 -12.47 29.84
CA TYR A 82 12.27 -12.35 28.72
C TYR A 82 12.96 -11.69 27.51
N VAL A 83 12.80 -12.30 26.33
CA VAL A 83 13.23 -11.72 25.06
C VAL A 83 12.00 -11.28 24.28
N LEU A 84 11.85 -9.96 24.08
CA LEU A 84 10.70 -9.37 23.42
C LEU A 84 11.08 -8.80 22.04
N LYS A 85 10.28 -9.13 21.03
CA LYS A 85 10.43 -8.57 19.68
C LYS A 85 9.58 -7.32 19.55
N PHE A 86 10.20 -6.22 19.12
CA PHE A 86 9.52 -4.99 18.76
C PHE A 86 9.53 -4.80 17.24
N SER A 87 8.41 -4.32 16.70
CA SER A 87 8.28 -3.93 15.30
C SER A 87 7.92 -2.46 15.22
N ARG A 88 8.51 -1.74 14.24
CA ARG A 88 8.15 -0.35 14.00
C ARG A 88 6.73 -0.26 13.45
N VAL A 89 5.99 0.75 13.88
CA VAL A 89 4.73 1.13 13.25
C VAL A 89 5.08 1.66 11.86
N VAL A 90 4.57 0.99 10.83
CA VAL A 90 4.70 1.43 9.45
C VAL A 90 3.40 2.11 9.09
N ASP A 91 3.44 3.40 8.79
CA ASP A 91 2.28 4.10 8.24
C ASP A 91 1.97 3.52 6.87
N LEU A 92 0.88 2.75 6.78
CA LEU A 92 0.44 2.11 5.55
C LEU A 92 0.09 3.14 4.46
N ARG A 93 -0.15 4.41 4.82
CA ARG A 93 -0.37 5.51 3.87
C ARG A 93 0.92 5.96 3.17
N LEU A 94 2.07 5.77 3.83
CA LEU A 94 3.39 6.13 3.30
C LEU A 94 4.05 4.97 2.54
N LEU A 95 3.48 3.76 2.62
CA LEU A 95 3.88 2.68 1.74
C LEU A 95 3.47 3.03 0.32
N LYS A 96 4.45 3.02 -0.60
CA LYS A 96 4.20 3.07 -2.05
C LYS A 96 3.16 2.00 -2.36
N HIS A 97 1.94 2.43 -2.63
CA HIS A 97 0.87 1.51 -2.97
C HIS A 97 1.33 0.71 -4.18
N VAL A 98 1.30 -0.62 -4.06
CA VAL A 98 1.21 -1.47 -5.23
C VAL A 98 -0.22 -1.24 -5.74
N ASP A 99 -0.38 -0.74 -6.95
CA ASP A 99 -1.68 -0.54 -7.58
C ASP A 99 -2.39 -1.88 -7.73
N ASN A 100 -3.05 -2.30 -6.66
CA ASN A 100 -3.89 -3.48 -6.66
C ASN A 100 -5.20 -3.08 -7.31
N ARG A 101 -5.26 -3.18 -8.64
CA ARG A 101 -6.47 -3.26 -9.48
C ARG A 101 -7.73 -2.66 -8.81
N GLY A 102 -7.73 -1.34 -8.60
CA GLY A 102 -8.77 -0.64 -7.81
C GLY A 102 -10.17 -0.68 -8.43
N ALA A 103 -10.30 -1.12 -9.68
CA ALA A 103 -11.58 -1.23 -10.39
C ALA A 103 -11.64 -2.48 -11.29
N PRO A 104 -12.85 -3.06 -11.49
CA PRO A 104 -13.08 -4.19 -12.40
C PRO A 104 -12.90 -3.84 -13.88
N ARG A 105 -12.78 -2.54 -14.19
CA ARG A 105 -12.48 -2.00 -15.51
C ARG A 105 -11.45 -0.89 -15.34
N TYR A 106 -10.45 -0.88 -16.19
CA TYR A 106 -9.42 0.16 -16.22
C TYR A 106 -9.19 0.60 -17.67
N LYS A 107 -8.68 1.81 -17.84
CA LYS A 107 -8.43 2.41 -19.16
C LYS A 107 -6.93 2.43 -19.40
N VAL A 108 -6.48 1.77 -20.45
CA VAL A 108 -5.10 1.87 -20.93
C VAL A 108 -5.03 3.08 -21.86
N LYS A 109 -4.21 4.06 -21.49
CA LYS A 109 -3.92 5.24 -22.33
C LYS A 109 -2.61 5.00 -23.07
N VAL A 110 -2.61 5.29 -24.37
CA VAL A 110 -1.42 5.19 -25.22
C VAL A 110 -1.27 6.50 -26.00
N PRO A 111 -0.17 7.26 -25.79
CA PRO A 111 0.81 7.11 -24.69
C PRO A 111 0.18 7.45 -23.32
N PRO A 112 0.79 7.09 -22.17
CA PRO A 112 0.34 7.55 -20.86
C PRO A 112 0.38 9.08 -20.75
N ASP A 113 -0.51 9.65 -19.93
CA ASP A 113 -0.50 11.10 -19.66
C ASP A 113 0.76 11.50 -18.87
N ASP A 114 1.29 10.58 -18.06
CA ASP A 114 2.47 10.76 -17.21
C ASP A 114 3.75 10.17 -17.82
N ALA A 115 3.74 9.86 -19.12
CA ALA A 115 4.91 9.30 -19.80
C ALA A 115 6.06 10.31 -19.76
N THR A 116 7.19 9.94 -19.15
CA THR A 116 8.40 10.76 -19.21
C THR A 116 8.96 10.75 -20.63
N ASP A 117 9.77 11.75 -20.98
CA ASP A 117 10.43 11.78 -22.29
C ASP A 117 11.29 10.52 -22.51
N GLU A 118 11.87 9.95 -21.44
CA GLU A 118 12.60 8.67 -21.45
C GLU A 118 11.70 7.46 -21.77
N ASP A 119 10.49 7.39 -21.20
CA ASP A 119 9.52 6.34 -21.52
C ASP A 119 9.04 6.43 -22.98
N MET A 120 8.99 7.65 -23.51
CA MET A 120 8.58 7.93 -24.89
C MET A 120 9.68 7.59 -25.90
N GLU A 121 10.95 7.75 -25.55
CA GLU A 121 12.10 7.28 -26.35
C GLU A 121 12.16 5.75 -26.45
N LEU A 122 11.74 5.05 -25.40
CA LEU A 122 11.68 3.58 -25.35
C LEU A 122 10.44 2.99 -26.05
N TRP A 123 9.48 3.84 -26.46
CA TRP A 123 8.28 3.39 -27.14
C TRP A 123 8.55 3.07 -28.62
N ASP A 124 8.64 1.78 -28.94
CA ASP A 124 8.91 1.30 -30.30
C ASP A 124 7.67 1.13 -31.19
N GLY A 125 6.52 1.65 -30.74
CA GLY A 125 5.25 1.52 -31.48
C GLY A 125 4.52 0.19 -31.24
N GLU A 126 5.07 -0.73 -30.44
CA GLU A 126 4.40 -1.98 -30.09
C GLU A 126 3.76 -1.92 -28.70
N LEU A 127 2.45 -2.20 -28.63
CA LEU A 127 1.79 -2.39 -27.33
C LEU A 127 2.35 -3.60 -26.58
N GLY A 128 2.68 -4.69 -27.28
CA GLY A 128 3.21 -5.92 -26.69
C GLY A 128 2.16 -6.90 -26.17
N VAL A 129 0.90 -6.79 -26.60
CA VAL A 129 -0.20 -7.67 -26.15
C VAL A 129 -0.61 -8.65 -27.25
N TRP A 130 -0.80 -9.91 -26.87
CA TRP A 130 -1.47 -10.91 -27.71
C TRP A 130 -2.94 -11.03 -27.29
N PHE A 131 -3.83 -10.83 -28.25
CA PHE A 131 -5.27 -11.02 -28.06
C PHE A 131 -5.71 -12.34 -28.68
N GLU A 132 -6.74 -12.96 -28.09
CA GLU A 132 -7.46 -14.07 -28.69
C GLU A 132 -8.96 -13.92 -28.52
N THR A 133 -9.73 -14.55 -29.40
CA THR A 133 -11.18 -14.62 -29.28
C THR A 133 -11.59 -15.87 -28.52
N VAL A 134 -12.44 -15.70 -27.50
CA VAL A 134 -13.07 -16.82 -26.79
C VAL A 134 -14.58 -16.71 -26.94
N GLN A 135 -15.25 -17.84 -27.12
CA GLN A 135 -16.70 -17.92 -27.03
C GLN A 135 -17.08 -18.37 -25.62
N TRP A 136 -17.83 -17.52 -24.92
CA TRP A 136 -18.34 -17.80 -23.58
C TRP A 136 -19.82 -17.48 -23.52
N ASN A 137 -20.65 -18.43 -23.08
CA ASN A 137 -22.11 -18.29 -23.02
C ASN A 137 -22.75 -17.79 -24.33
N GLY A 138 -22.26 -18.27 -25.48
CA GLY A 138 -22.75 -17.86 -26.80
C GLY A 138 -22.35 -16.44 -27.23
N ARG A 139 -21.54 -15.72 -26.44
CA ARG A 139 -21.01 -14.40 -26.80
C ARG A 139 -19.52 -14.50 -27.11
N ARG A 140 -19.09 -13.84 -28.20
CA ARG A 140 -17.68 -13.68 -28.53
C ARG A 140 -17.07 -12.57 -27.68
N LYS A 141 -15.97 -12.88 -27.02
CA LYS A 141 -15.14 -11.92 -26.28
C LYS A 141 -13.75 -11.89 -26.87
N ILE A 142 -13.08 -10.74 -26.77
CA ILE A 142 -11.64 -10.62 -27.05
C ILE A 142 -10.94 -10.54 -25.71
N ILE A 143 -10.02 -11.46 -25.46
CA ILE A 143 -9.26 -11.51 -24.20
C ILE A 143 -7.77 -11.37 -24.46
N VAL A 144 -7.05 -10.94 -23.43
CA VAL A 144 -5.60 -10.92 -23.41
C VAL A 144 -5.08 -12.34 -23.18
N LYS A 145 -4.42 -12.90 -24.18
CA LYS A 145 -3.74 -14.20 -24.11
C LYS A 145 -2.38 -14.10 -23.43
N GLY A 146 -1.70 -12.98 -23.63
CA GLY A 146 -0.32 -12.79 -23.20
C GLY A 146 0.14 -11.35 -23.30
N ALA A 147 1.15 -11.00 -22.52
CA ALA A 147 1.90 -9.75 -22.64
C ALA A 147 3.39 -10.08 -22.83
N LYS A 148 4.04 -9.38 -23.76
CA LYS A 148 5.46 -9.54 -24.10
C LYS A 148 6.31 -8.82 -23.06
N ARG A 149 7.26 -9.54 -22.44
CA ARG A 149 8.19 -8.96 -21.47
C ARG A 149 9.06 -7.89 -22.11
N GLY A 150 9.38 -6.84 -21.35
CA GLY A 150 10.17 -5.72 -21.83
C GLY A 150 9.41 -4.78 -22.78
N LYS A 151 8.10 -4.95 -22.91
CA LYS A 151 7.22 -4.04 -23.65
C LYS A 151 6.35 -3.26 -22.69
N PHE A 152 5.83 -2.15 -23.19
CA PHE A 152 5.00 -1.22 -22.45
C PHE A 152 3.81 -1.90 -21.76
N SER A 153 3.09 -2.81 -22.43
CA SER A 153 1.96 -3.50 -21.80
C SER A 153 2.35 -4.29 -20.55
N HIS A 154 3.58 -4.78 -20.47
CA HIS A 154 4.07 -5.55 -19.32
C HIS A 154 4.66 -4.67 -18.23
N ASN A 155 5.29 -3.56 -18.61
CA ASN A 155 6.09 -2.74 -17.70
C ASN A 155 5.33 -1.51 -17.17
N ASN A 156 4.40 -0.97 -17.95
CA ASN A 156 3.80 0.35 -17.72
C ASN A 156 2.26 0.33 -17.68
N THR A 157 1.64 -0.85 -17.75
CA THR A 157 0.18 -1.00 -17.70
C THR A 157 -0.24 -2.15 -16.82
N ASP A 158 -1.48 -2.09 -16.32
CA ASP A 158 -2.09 -3.17 -15.53
C ASP A 158 -2.69 -4.29 -16.40
N ILE A 159 -2.23 -4.45 -17.64
CA ILE A 159 -2.72 -5.50 -18.54
C ILE A 159 -2.28 -6.88 -18.08
N HIS A 160 -3.25 -7.74 -17.79
CA HIS A 160 -3.00 -9.11 -17.38
C HIS A 160 -3.64 -10.12 -18.33
N VAL A 161 -3.09 -11.34 -18.34
CA VAL A 161 -3.66 -12.47 -19.07
C VAL A 161 -5.03 -12.81 -18.50
N GLY A 162 -6.01 -12.99 -19.39
CA GLY A 162 -7.41 -13.21 -19.06
C GLY A 162 -8.28 -11.95 -19.08
N ASP A 163 -7.67 -10.77 -19.22
CA ASP A 163 -8.41 -9.51 -19.26
C ASP A 163 -9.26 -9.39 -20.52
N GLU A 164 -10.49 -8.90 -20.39
CA GLU A 164 -11.41 -8.69 -21.50
C GLU A 164 -11.22 -7.30 -22.08
N LEU A 165 -11.00 -7.23 -23.40
CA LEU A 165 -11.01 -5.99 -24.14
C LEU A 165 -12.46 -5.54 -24.38
N VAL A 166 -12.91 -4.56 -23.61
CA VAL A 166 -14.31 -4.08 -23.63
C VAL A 166 -14.55 -3.02 -24.71
N ALA A 167 -13.63 -2.06 -24.86
CA ALA A 167 -13.78 -0.94 -25.78
C ALA A 167 -12.42 -0.42 -26.26
N ILE A 168 -12.40 0.15 -27.47
CA ILE A 168 -11.26 0.86 -28.07
C ILE A 168 -11.73 2.26 -28.43
N ASP A 169 -11.08 3.30 -27.90
CA ASP A 169 -11.41 4.71 -28.15
C ASP A 169 -12.91 5.04 -27.98
N GLY A 170 -13.54 4.44 -26.97
CA GLY A 170 -14.97 4.60 -26.66
C GLY A 170 -15.92 3.75 -27.50
N ARG A 171 -15.43 3.00 -28.50
CA ARG A 171 -16.23 2.05 -29.29
C ARG A 171 -16.23 0.69 -28.64
N MET A 172 -17.41 0.13 -28.38
CA MET A 172 -17.56 -1.20 -27.77
C MET A 172 -17.07 -2.29 -28.72
N VAL A 173 -16.23 -3.18 -28.21
CA VAL A 173 -15.70 -4.32 -28.99
C VAL A 173 -16.78 -5.36 -29.30
N LEU A 174 -17.87 -5.38 -28.52
CA LEU A 174 -19.02 -6.27 -28.76
C LEU A 174 -19.59 -6.10 -30.18
N ASP A 175 -19.54 -4.87 -30.70
CA ASP A 175 -20.11 -4.50 -32.01
C ASP A 175 -19.10 -4.66 -33.15
N MET A 176 -17.92 -5.23 -32.88
CA MET A 176 -16.80 -5.28 -33.83
C MET A 176 -16.29 -6.70 -34.04
N THR A 177 -15.83 -6.99 -35.25
CA THR A 177 -15.05 -8.20 -35.52
C THR A 177 -13.66 -8.14 -34.88
N PHE A 178 -13.05 -9.29 -34.63
CA PHE A 178 -11.66 -9.33 -34.12
C PHE A 178 -10.71 -8.58 -35.07
N ALA A 179 -10.90 -8.73 -36.38
CA ALA A 179 -10.11 -8.03 -37.38
C ALA A 179 -10.30 -6.50 -37.28
N GLU A 180 -11.53 -6.02 -37.17
CA GLU A 180 -11.82 -4.58 -36.99
C GLU A 180 -11.19 -4.02 -35.71
N ALA A 181 -11.33 -4.74 -34.59
CA ALA A 181 -10.73 -4.34 -33.33
C ALA A 181 -9.20 -4.23 -33.44
N MET A 182 -8.55 -5.22 -34.08
CA MET A 182 -7.10 -5.20 -34.29
C MET A 182 -6.66 -4.08 -35.23
N ILE A 183 -7.46 -3.74 -36.26
CA ILE A 183 -7.18 -2.61 -37.16
C ILE A 183 -7.23 -1.30 -36.38
N LEU A 184 -8.23 -1.10 -35.52
CA LEU A 184 -8.31 0.12 -34.70
C LEU A 184 -7.12 0.27 -33.76
N ILE A 185 -6.75 -0.80 -33.05
CA ILE A 185 -5.59 -0.77 -32.15
C ILE A 185 -4.32 -0.46 -32.94
N LYS A 186 -4.07 -1.14 -34.07
CA LYS A 186 -2.89 -0.90 -34.90
C LYS A 186 -2.84 0.53 -35.42
N LYS A 187 -3.98 1.07 -35.88
CA LYS A 187 -4.07 2.47 -36.34
C LYS A 187 -3.72 3.45 -35.22
N ARG A 188 -4.24 3.23 -34.01
CA ARG A 188 -3.93 4.08 -32.87
C ARG A 188 -2.45 4.01 -32.49
N LEU A 189 -1.86 2.81 -32.51
CA LEU A 189 -0.43 2.63 -32.24
C LEU A 189 0.47 3.31 -33.28
N SER A 190 0.09 3.28 -34.57
CA SER A 190 0.83 4.01 -35.60
C SER A 190 0.75 5.52 -35.41
N GLU A 191 -0.45 6.06 -35.12
CA GLU A 191 -0.61 7.49 -34.84
C GLU A 191 0.28 7.95 -33.68
N VAL A 192 0.35 7.15 -32.61
CA VAL A 192 1.22 7.45 -31.46
C VAL A 192 2.71 7.34 -31.83
N SER A 193 3.10 6.29 -32.57
CA SER A 193 4.49 6.13 -33.02
C SER A 193 4.96 7.32 -33.87
N ASP A 194 4.09 7.85 -34.73
CA ASP A 194 4.42 9.00 -35.57
C ASP A 194 4.56 10.30 -34.75
N ILE A 195 3.74 10.46 -33.70
CA ILE A 195 3.87 11.58 -32.74
C ILE A 195 5.19 11.47 -31.96
N CYS A 196 5.57 10.27 -31.52
CA CYS A 196 6.85 10.09 -30.80
C CYS A 196 8.07 10.39 -31.67
N LYS A 197 8.01 10.10 -32.98
CA LYS A 197 9.13 10.35 -33.92
C LYS A 197 9.28 11.81 -34.34
N THR A 198 8.24 12.63 -34.16
CA THR A 198 8.22 14.03 -34.59
C THR A 198 8.56 15.00 -33.46
N LYS A 199 8.61 14.53 -32.22
CA LYS A 199 9.21 15.24 -31.09
C LYS A 199 10.72 15.03 -31.07
#